data_AF-A0A1W9MUB3-F1
#
_entry.id   AF-A0A1W9MUB3-F1
#
_cell.length_a   1.000
_cell.length_b   1.000
_cell.length_c   1.000
_cell.angle_alpha   90.00
_cell.angle_beta   90.00
_cell.angle_gamma   90.00
#
_symmetry.space_group_name_H-M   'P 1'
#
loop_
_entity.id
_entity.type
_entity.pdbx_description
1 polymer ?
#
loop_
_entity_poly.entity_id
_entity_poly.type
_entity_poly.pdbx_seq_one_letter_code
_entity_poly.pdbx_strand_id
1 'polypeptide(L)'
;MLYEIRNIRQNEGEPRRRWFIDDYFDLVVWLNDNEEIQGFQLCYNKSKNQHALTWHRDTGYMHNRVDSGEDKPGKPKGIPILVTDGFFDYEQIADLFKRESKYIDDNISELIYKKILEYSTSSFRKDRDKSAVRQAALDYIEGRLEGNAAKVERSIHPELARRGIFINPKTSETCLEQMSAMSLIKTIGIAGKPKENHKNEVVILDISENTASVRAETPDGVDYLHIAKFNGKWMIVNILRESKSEKE
;
A
#
# COMPACT_ATOMS: atom_id res chain seq x y z
N MET A 1 -19.97 -9.63 -20.33
CA MET A 1 -19.21 -9.58 -21.61
C MET A 1 -19.12 -8.13 -22.01
N LEU A 2 -17.89 -7.63 -22.07
CA LEU A 2 -17.57 -6.26 -22.44
C LEU A 2 -18.03 -5.97 -23.88
N TYR A 3 -18.65 -4.81 -24.05
CA TYR A 3 -18.97 -4.27 -25.37
C TYR A 3 -18.61 -2.79 -25.45
N GLU A 4 -18.29 -2.33 -26.66
CA GLU A 4 -17.92 -0.92 -26.89
C GLU A 4 -19.15 -0.02 -26.94
N ILE A 5 -19.13 1.07 -26.17
CA ILE A 5 -20.06 2.17 -26.34
C ILE A 5 -19.55 3.03 -27.50
N ARG A 6 -20.30 3.07 -28.59
CA ARG A 6 -19.97 3.90 -29.76
C ARG A 6 -20.44 5.33 -29.58
N ASN A 7 -19.80 6.28 -30.27
CA ASN A 7 -20.15 7.70 -30.31
C ASN A 7 -20.11 8.41 -28.94
N ILE A 8 -19.16 8.03 -28.08
CA ILE A 8 -18.96 8.71 -26.80
C ILE A 8 -18.41 10.12 -27.01
N ARG A 9 -18.79 11.04 -26.11
CA ARG A 9 -18.25 12.40 -26.07
C ARG A 9 -16.74 12.34 -25.83
N GLN A 10 -15.99 13.03 -26.67
CA GLN A 10 -14.57 13.33 -26.45
C GLN A 10 -14.45 14.68 -25.75
N ASN A 11 -13.45 14.82 -24.88
CA ASN A 11 -13.20 16.06 -24.16
C ASN A 11 -12.09 16.84 -24.90
N GLU A 12 -12.29 18.14 -25.10
CA GLU A 12 -11.30 18.99 -25.76
C GLU A 12 -10.02 19.09 -24.90
N GLY A 13 -8.86 18.89 -25.50
CA GLY A 13 -7.56 18.86 -24.81
C GLY A 13 -7.20 17.54 -24.11
N GLU A 14 -8.08 16.54 -24.12
CA GLU A 14 -7.78 15.18 -23.63
C GLU A 14 -7.46 14.22 -24.80
N PRO A 15 -6.64 13.18 -24.59
CA PRO A 15 -6.43 12.13 -25.58
C PRO A 15 -7.75 11.46 -25.99
N ARG A 16 -7.85 11.03 -27.25
CA ARG A 16 -9.01 10.30 -27.74
C ARG A 16 -9.24 9.05 -26.89
N ARG A 17 -10.47 8.82 -26.45
CA ARG A 17 -10.83 7.64 -25.65
C ARG A 17 -11.80 6.71 -26.36
N ARG A 18 -11.66 5.41 -26.07
CA ARG A 18 -12.65 4.35 -26.33
C ARG A 18 -13.19 3.86 -24.99
N TRP A 19 -14.45 3.46 -24.95
CA TRP A 19 -15.12 3.05 -23.71
C TRP A 19 -15.86 1.72 -23.91
N PHE A 20 -15.56 0.76 -23.05
CA PHE A 20 -16.15 -0.58 -23.02
C PHE A 20 -16.78 -0.84 -21.67
N ILE A 21 -17.93 -1.50 -21.65
CA ILE A 21 -18.68 -1.72 -20.42
C ILE A 21 -19.34 -3.11 -20.40
N ASP A 22 -19.44 -3.67 -19.21
CA ASP A 22 -20.42 -4.69 -18.86
C ASP A 22 -20.85 -4.55 -17.38
N ASP A 23 -21.53 -5.56 -16.84
CA ASP A 23 -22.04 -5.55 -15.46
C ASP A 23 -20.92 -5.50 -14.41
N TYR A 24 -19.71 -5.99 -14.73
CA TYR A 24 -18.59 -6.09 -13.81
C TYR A 24 -17.49 -5.05 -14.06
N PHE A 25 -17.16 -4.80 -15.34
CA PHE A 25 -16.05 -3.96 -15.79
C PHE A 25 -16.51 -2.68 -16.48
N ASP A 26 -15.81 -1.59 -16.20
CA ASP A 26 -15.84 -0.34 -16.96
C ASP A 26 -14.41 -0.06 -17.42
N LEU A 27 -14.18 -0.08 -18.72
CA LEU A 27 -12.86 0.06 -19.32
C LEU A 27 -12.83 1.31 -20.21
N VAL A 28 -11.97 2.26 -19.84
CA VAL A 28 -11.61 3.40 -20.68
C VAL A 28 -10.20 3.20 -21.22
N VAL A 29 -10.01 3.38 -22.53
CA VAL A 29 -8.71 3.29 -23.20
C VAL A 29 -8.39 4.63 -23.85
N TRP A 30 -7.24 5.21 -23.54
CA TRP A 30 -6.75 6.44 -24.15
C TRP A 30 -5.76 6.13 -25.28
N LEU A 31 -5.96 6.79 -26.41
CA LEU A 31 -5.16 6.66 -27.62
C LEU A 31 -4.41 7.97 -27.90
N ASN A 32 -3.19 7.86 -28.42
CA ASN A 32 -2.45 9.01 -28.96
C ASN A 32 -2.93 9.37 -30.38
N ASP A 33 -2.34 10.42 -30.96
CA ASP A 33 -2.68 10.91 -32.30
C ASP A 33 -2.42 9.89 -33.42
N ASN A 34 -1.59 8.86 -33.16
CA ASN A 34 -1.30 7.77 -34.08
C ASN A 34 -2.21 6.53 -33.86
N GLU A 35 -3.28 6.67 -33.08
CA GLU A 35 -4.19 5.59 -32.67
C GLU A 35 -3.53 4.46 -31.85
N GLU A 36 -2.36 4.71 -31.24
CA GLU A 36 -1.73 3.76 -30.33
C GLU A 36 -2.24 3.93 -28.89
N ILE A 37 -2.30 2.83 -28.14
CA ILE A 37 -2.72 2.86 -26.73
C ILE A 37 -1.67 3.56 -25.88
N GLN A 38 -2.04 4.73 -25.33
CA GLN A 38 -1.23 5.52 -24.40
C GLN A 38 -1.50 5.13 -22.94
N GLY A 39 -2.70 4.65 -22.64
CA GLY A 39 -3.07 4.19 -21.30
C GLY A 39 -4.47 3.60 -21.24
N PHE A 40 -4.84 3.06 -20.08
CA PHE A 40 -6.19 2.61 -19.80
C PHE A 40 -6.55 2.77 -18.32
N GLN A 41 -7.84 2.77 -18.03
CA GLN A 41 -8.39 2.58 -16.70
C GLN A 41 -9.45 1.48 -16.74
N LEU A 42 -9.21 0.42 -15.98
CA LEU A 42 -10.11 -0.70 -15.78
C LEU A 42 -10.73 -0.57 -14.39
N CYS A 43 -11.98 -0.13 -14.33
CA CYS A 43 -12.77 -0.19 -13.11
C CYS A 43 -13.48 -1.54 -13.01
N TYR A 44 -13.56 -2.09 -11.81
CA TYR A 44 -14.16 -3.39 -11.56
C TYR A 44 -14.90 -3.45 -10.23
N ASN A 45 -15.73 -4.49 -10.05
CA ASN A 45 -16.54 -4.71 -8.84
C ASN A 45 -17.49 -3.53 -8.51
N LYS A 46 -18.16 -3.02 -9.55
CA LYS A 46 -19.01 -1.82 -9.52
C LYS A 46 -20.10 -1.80 -8.45
N SER A 47 -20.59 -2.96 -8.00
CA SER A 47 -21.78 -3.07 -7.14
C SER A 47 -21.49 -3.19 -5.65
N LYS A 48 -20.23 -3.43 -5.24
CA LYS A 48 -19.91 -3.71 -3.83
C LYS A 48 -18.68 -2.97 -3.33
N ASN A 49 -17.58 -3.02 -4.07
CA ASN A 49 -16.31 -2.44 -3.65
C ASN A 49 -15.53 -2.06 -4.90
N GLN A 50 -15.94 -0.93 -5.50
CA GLN A 50 -15.40 -0.52 -6.78
C GLN A 50 -13.93 -0.15 -6.65
N HIS A 51 -13.14 -0.63 -7.61
CA HIS A 51 -11.73 -0.32 -7.74
C HIS A 51 -11.42 0.11 -9.15
N ALA A 52 -10.28 0.76 -9.33
CA ALA A 52 -9.74 1.16 -10.61
C ALA A 52 -8.25 0.80 -10.69
N LEU A 53 -7.90 -0.02 -11.68
CA LEU A 53 -6.53 -0.17 -12.15
C LEU A 53 -6.31 0.80 -13.31
N THR A 54 -5.41 1.76 -13.12
CA THR A 54 -5.00 2.71 -14.15
C THR A 54 -3.56 2.42 -14.56
N TRP A 55 -3.29 2.47 -15.86
CA TRP A 55 -1.94 2.41 -16.40
C TRP A 55 -1.77 3.45 -17.50
N HIS A 56 -0.66 4.20 -17.46
CA HIS A 56 -0.21 5.03 -18.58
C HIS A 56 1.23 4.68 -18.95
N ARG A 57 1.57 4.86 -20.22
CA ARG A 57 2.93 4.64 -20.74
C ARG A 57 3.98 5.47 -19.99
N ASP A 58 3.64 6.71 -19.64
CA ASP A 58 4.59 7.67 -19.06
C ASP A 58 4.65 7.63 -17.52
N THR A 59 3.54 7.30 -16.85
CA THR A 59 3.42 7.35 -15.39
C THR A 59 3.33 5.99 -14.70
N GLY A 60 3.18 4.90 -15.46
CA GLY A 60 3.07 3.54 -14.91
C GLY A 60 1.71 3.24 -14.28
N TYR A 61 1.70 2.38 -13.25
CA TYR A 61 0.48 1.84 -12.64
C TYR A 61 -0.02 2.65 -11.43
N MET A 62 -1.34 2.74 -11.30
CA MET A 62 -2.04 3.19 -10.11
C MET A 62 -3.20 2.24 -9.83
N HIS A 63 -3.40 1.85 -8.57
CA HIS A 63 -4.53 1.04 -8.15
C HIS A 63 -5.23 1.71 -6.97
N ASN A 64 -6.52 1.99 -7.12
CA ASN A 64 -7.28 2.77 -6.16
C ASN A 64 -8.64 2.13 -5.91
N ARG A 65 -9.13 2.21 -4.67
CA ARG A 65 -10.55 2.07 -4.37
C ARG A 65 -11.28 3.31 -4.85
N VAL A 66 -12.43 3.11 -5.46
CA VAL A 66 -13.33 4.17 -5.94
C VAL A 66 -14.45 4.31 -4.91
N ASP A 67 -14.45 5.40 -4.15
CA ASP A 67 -15.57 5.75 -3.28
C ASP A 67 -16.62 6.51 -4.11
N SER A 68 -17.77 5.87 -4.36
CA SER A 68 -18.88 6.46 -5.13
C SER A 68 -19.62 7.56 -4.37
N GLY A 69 -19.37 7.72 -3.06
CA GLY A 69 -20.08 8.68 -2.22
C GLY A 69 -21.56 8.35 -1.99
N GLU A 70 -22.02 7.16 -2.39
CA GLU A 70 -23.43 6.75 -2.33
C GLU A 70 -23.88 6.25 -0.95
N ASP A 71 -22.96 5.97 -0.02
CA ASP A 71 -23.26 5.45 1.33
C ASP A 71 -23.73 6.52 2.35
N LYS A 72 -24.03 7.75 1.92
CA LYS A 72 -24.49 8.82 2.82
C LYS A 72 -25.87 9.34 2.41
N PRO A 73 -26.95 8.96 3.12
CA PRO A 73 -28.29 9.48 2.86
C PRO A 73 -28.29 11.02 2.89
N GLY A 74 -28.77 11.65 1.82
CA GLY A 74 -29.06 13.09 1.77
C GLY A 74 -27.92 14.04 1.37
N LYS A 75 -26.79 13.55 0.83
CA LYS A 75 -25.75 14.43 0.26
C LYS A 75 -25.69 14.37 -1.27
N PRO A 76 -25.42 15.49 -1.98
CA PRO A 76 -25.25 15.49 -3.43
C PRO A 76 -24.06 14.60 -3.84
N LYS A 77 -24.13 14.01 -5.04
CA LYS A 77 -23.10 13.14 -5.62
C LYS A 77 -21.71 13.75 -5.42
N GLY A 78 -20.88 13.10 -4.60
CA GLY A 78 -19.48 13.46 -4.45
C GLY A 78 -18.68 13.07 -5.69
N ILE A 79 -17.62 13.82 -5.99
CA ILE A 79 -16.63 13.43 -6.99
C ILE A 79 -15.96 12.15 -6.48
N PRO A 80 -15.81 11.10 -7.30
CA PRO A 80 -15.16 9.86 -6.87
C PRO A 80 -13.76 10.15 -6.31
N ILE A 81 -13.49 9.72 -5.07
CA ILE A 81 -12.19 9.90 -4.43
C ILE A 81 -11.41 8.60 -4.57
N LEU A 82 -10.24 8.68 -5.20
CA LEU A 82 -9.28 7.59 -5.30
C LEU A 82 -8.57 7.42 -3.94
N VAL A 83 -8.87 6.33 -3.24
CA VAL A 83 -8.15 5.93 -2.02
C VAL A 83 -7.19 4.81 -2.40
N THR A 84 -5.90 4.93 -2.06
CA THR A 84 -4.91 3.88 -2.32
C THR A 84 -5.37 2.59 -1.66
N ASP A 85 -5.81 1.59 -2.45
CA ASP A 85 -6.11 0.25 -1.92
C ASP A 85 -4.95 -0.69 -2.24
N GLY A 86 -4.51 -1.41 -1.21
CA GLY A 86 -3.23 -2.09 -1.20
C GLY A 86 -3.21 -3.44 -1.87
N PHE A 87 -4.38 -4.08 -1.99
CA PHE A 87 -4.52 -5.42 -2.52
C PHE A 87 -5.23 -5.38 -3.87
N PHE A 88 -4.55 -5.88 -4.91
CA PHE A 88 -5.12 -6.09 -6.24
C PHE A 88 -4.90 -7.55 -6.62
N ASP A 89 -5.96 -8.35 -6.58
CA ASP A 89 -5.95 -9.75 -7.01
C ASP A 89 -5.86 -9.82 -8.55
N TYR A 90 -4.66 -9.56 -9.06
CA TYR A 90 -4.40 -9.42 -10.49
C TYR A 90 -4.66 -10.73 -11.25
N GLU A 91 -4.47 -11.90 -10.62
CA GLU A 91 -4.71 -13.21 -11.25
C GLU A 91 -6.21 -13.41 -11.49
N GLN A 92 -7.02 -13.24 -10.45
CA GLN A 92 -8.47 -13.33 -10.57
C GLN A 92 -9.02 -12.31 -11.57
N ILE A 93 -8.53 -11.07 -11.50
CA ILE A 93 -8.99 -10.01 -12.40
C ILE A 93 -8.53 -10.25 -13.83
N ALA A 94 -7.33 -10.79 -14.07
CA ALA A 94 -6.87 -11.16 -15.40
C ALA A 94 -7.72 -12.27 -16.02
N ASP A 95 -8.05 -13.31 -15.25
CA ASP A 95 -8.89 -14.42 -15.71
C ASP A 95 -10.31 -13.96 -16.05
N LEU A 96 -10.90 -13.13 -15.18
CA LEU A 96 -12.21 -12.51 -15.42
C LEU A 96 -12.16 -11.63 -16.67
N PHE A 97 -11.17 -10.73 -16.76
CA PHE A 97 -11.03 -9.83 -17.90
C PHE A 97 -10.91 -10.60 -19.21
N LYS A 98 -10.04 -11.61 -19.28
CA LYS A 98 -9.84 -12.46 -20.47
C LYS A 98 -11.12 -13.13 -20.94
N ARG A 99 -12.00 -13.52 -20.02
CA ARG A 99 -13.30 -14.10 -20.36
C ARG A 99 -14.27 -13.06 -20.88
N GLU A 100 -14.37 -11.91 -20.21
CA GLU A 100 -15.35 -10.88 -20.54
C GLU A 100 -14.94 -10.05 -21.77
N SER A 101 -13.64 -9.96 -22.10
CA SER A 101 -13.10 -9.18 -23.22
C SER A 101 -13.09 -9.92 -24.57
N LYS A 102 -13.70 -11.11 -24.67
CA LYS A 102 -13.65 -11.95 -25.89
C LYS A 102 -14.23 -11.31 -27.16
N TYR A 103 -15.02 -10.25 -27.02
CA TYR A 103 -15.76 -9.63 -28.13
C TYR A 103 -15.39 -8.16 -28.34
N ILE A 104 -14.34 -7.67 -27.69
CA ILE A 104 -13.78 -6.35 -27.95
C ILE A 104 -12.55 -6.49 -28.86
N ASP A 105 -11.98 -5.35 -29.24
CA ASP A 105 -10.77 -5.27 -30.07
C ASP A 105 -9.60 -6.09 -29.49
N ASP A 106 -9.05 -7.00 -30.30
CA ASP A 106 -8.00 -7.93 -29.89
C ASP A 106 -6.74 -7.20 -29.38
N ASN A 107 -6.31 -6.14 -30.08
CA ASN A 107 -5.12 -5.37 -29.67
C ASN A 107 -5.31 -4.72 -28.29
N ILE A 108 -6.52 -4.22 -28.02
CA ILE A 108 -6.86 -3.64 -26.72
C ILE A 108 -6.90 -4.73 -25.64
N SER A 109 -7.60 -5.83 -25.90
CA SER A 109 -7.79 -6.89 -24.92
C SER A 109 -6.45 -7.57 -24.56
N GLU A 110 -5.60 -7.86 -25.54
CA GLU A 110 -4.29 -8.47 -25.31
C GLU A 110 -3.36 -7.55 -24.51
N LEU A 111 -3.32 -6.26 -24.84
CA LEU A 111 -2.49 -5.30 -24.13
C LEU A 111 -2.93 -5.16 -22.67
N ILE A 112 -4.24 -5.01 -22.41
CA ILE A 112 -4.75 -4.85 -21.05
C ILE A 112 -4.52 -6.12 -20.24
N TYR A 113 -4.82 -7.30 -20.79
CA TYR A 113 -4.57 -8.57 -20.12
C TYR A 113 -3.10 -8.71 -19.73
N LYS A 114 -2.18 -8.42 -20.67
CA LYS A 114 -0.74 -8.42 -20.40
C LYS A 114 -0.37 -7.42 -19.30
N LYS A 115 -0.94 -6.21 -19.30
CA LYS A 115 -0.68 -5.19 -18.28
C LYS A 115 -1.23 -5.55 -16.90
N ILE A 116 -2.37 -6.24 -16.82
CA ILE A 116 -2.86 -6.77 -15.54
C ILE A 116 -1.86 -7.77 -14.95
N LEU A 117 -1.34 -8.70 -15.76
CA LEU A 117 -0.34 -9.67 -15.29
C LEU A 117 1.01 -9.01 -14.94
N GLU A 118 1.41 -7.98 -15.69
CA GLU A 118 2.64 -7.22 -15.40
C GLU A 118 2.54 -6.38 -14.12
N TYR A 119 1.33 -6.15 -13.58
CA TYR A 119 1.15 -5.33 -12.37
C TYR A 119 1.98 -5.85 -11.18
N SER A 120 2.07 -7.17 -10.99
CA SER A 120 2.84 -7.78 -9.89
C SER A 120 4.36 -7.55 -10.02
N THR A 121 4.86 -7.35 -11.24
CA THR A 121 6.29 -7.22 -11.54
C THR A 121 6.73 -5.77 -11.75
N SER A 122 5.81 -4.81 -11.75
CA SER A 122 6.11 -3.39 -11.97
C SER A 122 7.11 -2.86 -10.94
N SER A 123 8.23 -2.30 -11.44
CA SER A 123 9.24 -1.60 -10.63
C SER A 123 8.64 -0.44 -9.83
N PHE A 124 7.65 0.25 -10.39
CA PHE A 124 7.01 1.40 -9.75
C PHE A 124 6.28 1.02 -8.46
N ARG A 125 5.59 -0.13 -8.44
CA ARG A 125 5.00 -0.69 -7.21
C ARG A 125 6.10 -0.98 -6.20
N LYS A 126 7.17 -1.67 -6.63
CA LYS A 126 8.28 -2.05 -5.75
C LYS A 126 8.95 -0.83 -5.12
N ASP A 127 9.17 0.24 -5.87
CA ASP A 127 9.79 1.47 -5.36
C ASP A 127 8.86 2.24 -4.39
N ARG A 128 7.56 2.30 -4.70
CA ARG A 128 6.56 2.90 -3.81
C ARG A 128 6.43 2.10 -2.51
N ASP A 129 6.28 0.78 -2.60
CA ASP A 129 6.15 -0.10 -1.44
C ASP A 129 7.43 -0.07 -0.59
N LYS A 130 8.62 -0.11 -1.22
CA LYS A 130 9.91 0.05 -0.52
C LYS A 130 10.00 1.38 0.24
N SER A 131 9.56 2.48 -0.39
CA SER A 131 9.53 3.80 0.25
C SER A 131 8.54 3.85 1.42
N ALA A 132 7.35 3.27 1.25
CA ALA A 132 6.32 3.24 2.30
C ALA A 132 6.72 2.35 3.49
N VAL A 133 7.31 1.18 3.24
CA VAL A 133 7.89 0.30 4.27
C VAL A 133 8.99 1.02 5.04
N ARG A 134 9.89 1.71 4.33
CA ARG A 134 10.95 2.52 4.97
C ARG A 134 10.36 3.62 5.85
N GLN A 135 9.34 4.32 5.36
CA GLN A 135 8.67 5.39 6.12
C GLN A 135 7.98 4.84 7.38
N ALA A 136 7.30 3.69 7.30
CA ALA A 136 6.68 3.07 8.47
C ALA A 136 7.71 2.72 9.55
N ALA A 137 8.87 2.19 9.15
CA ALA A 137 9.97 1.90 10.07
C ALA A 137 10.58 3.17 10.70
N LEU A 138 10.80 4.22 9.89
CA LEU A 138 11.30 5.52 10.37
C LEU A 138 10.31 6.19 11.33
N ASP A 139 9.03 6.22 10.98
CA ASP A 139 7.97 6.76 11.83
C ASP A 139 7.98 6.09 13.22
N TYR A 140 8.11 4.76 13.26
CA TYR A 140 8.19 4.03 14.51
C TYR A 140 9.44 4.40 15.34
N ILE A 141 10.64 4.30 14.77
CA ILE A 141 11.88 4.50 15.55
C ILE A 141 12.08 5.96 15.95
N GLU A 142 11.80 6.89 15.04
CA GLU A 142 11.89 8.32 15.33
C GLU A 142 10.79 8.74 16.30
N GLY A 143 9.56 8.27 16.11
CA GLY A 143 8.47 8.55 17.05
C GLY A 143 8.78 8.07 18.46
N ARG A 144 9.43 6.91 18.60
CA ARG A 144 9.89 6.40 19.89
C ARG A 144 11.00 7.27 20.51
N LEU A 145 11.96 7.72 19.70
CA LEU A 145 13.09 8.55 20.17
C LEU A 145 12.68 10.00 20.49
N GLU A 146 11.70 10.54 19.77
CA GLU A 146 11.15 11.89 19.92
C GLU A 146 10.10 11.99 21.04
N GLY A 147 9.59 10.86 21.55
CA GLY A 147 8.44 10.85 22.46
C GLY A 147 7.11 11.13 21.75
N ASN A 148 7.03 10.96 20.43
CA ASN A 148 5.86 11.26 19.61
C ASN A 148 4.95 10.03 19.47
N ALA A 149 4.02 9.88 20.42
CA ALA A 149 3.06 8.78 20.45
C ALA A 149 2.20 8.68 19.17
N ALA A 150 1.79 9.80 18.58
CA ALA A 150 0.96 9.82 17.37
C ALA A 150 1.72 9.30 16.14
N LYS A 151 3.01 9.62 16.04
CA LYS A 151 3.91 9.12 14.99
C LYS A 151 4.13 7.61 15.11
N VAL A 152 4.21 7.08 16.33
CA VAL A 152 4.25 5.63 16.57
C VAL A 152 2.91 4.98 16.26
N GLU A 153 1.80 5.51 16.77
CA GLU A 153 0.45 4.97 16.57
C GLU A 153 0.12 4.82 15.08
N ARG A 154 0.46 5.80 14.23
CA ARG A 154 0.20 5.68 12.78
C ARG A 154 1.03 4.60 12.09
N SER A 155 2.13 4.16 12.69
CA SER A 155 3.09 3.21 12.10
C SER A 155 2.86 1.75 12.52
N ILE A 156 2.10 1.51 13.59
CA ILE A 156 1.88 0.18 14.17
C ILE A 156 0.43 -0.27 14.03
N HIS A 157 0.21 -1.56 13.80
CA HIS A 157 -1.13 -2.15 13.82
C HIS A 157 -1.65 -2.25 15.29
N PRO A 158 -2.97 -2.09 15.55
CA PRO A 158 -3.52 -2.21 16.92
C PRO A 158 -3.18 -3.53 17.62
N GLU A 159 -3.09 -4.62 16.85
CA GLU A 159 -2.72 -5.97 17.34
C GLU A 159 -1.20 -6.23 17.33
N LEU A 160 -0.38 -5.18 17.42
CA LEU A 160 1.08 -5.32 17.46
C LEU A 160 1.53 -6.24 18.61
N ALA A 161 2.40 -7.20 18.28
CA ALA A 161 3.19 -7.93 19.27
C ALA A 161 4.63 -7.40 19.32
N ARG A 162 5.01 -6.71 20.40
CA ARG A 162 6.39 -6.34 20.67
C ARG A 162 6.98 -7.32 21.68
N ARG A 163 8.15 -7.87 21.36
CA ARG A 163 8.94 -8.74 22.24
C ARG A 163 10.37 -8.20 22.35
N GLY A 164 10.94 -8.24 23.53
CA GLY A 164 12.32 -7.83 23.78
C GLY A 164 13.03 -8.82 24.69
N ILE A 165 14.32 -9.00 24.46
CA ILE A 165 15.17 -9.80 25.34
C ILE A 165 15.89 -8.81 26.29
N PHE A 166 15.84 -9.10 27.59
CA PHE A 166 16.60 -8.36 28.59
C PHE A 166 17.20 -9.30 29.63
N ILE A 167 18.26 -8.86 30.31
CA ILE A 167 18.86 -9.60 31.42
C ILE A 167 18.31 -9.02 32.72
N ASN A 168 17.75 -9.87 33.58
CA ASN A 168 17.27 -9.45 34.89
C ASN A 168 18.47 -9.05 35.77
N PRO A 169 18.56 -7.79 36.25
CA PRO A 169 19.73 -7.33 37.00
C PRO A 169 19.88 -8.02 38.37
N LYS A 170 18.83 -8.66 38.90
CA LYS A 170 18.85 -9.34 40.20
C LYS A 170 19.20 -10.83 40.09
N THR A 171 18.75 -11.49 39.03
CA THR A 171 18.92 -12.95 38.87
C THR A 171 19.95 -13.31 37.79
N SER A 172 20.38 -12.34 36.99
CA SER A 172 21.21 -12.51 35.79
C SER A 172 20.60 -13.45 34.74
N GLU A 173 19.30 -13.75 34.84
CA GLU A 173 18.59 -14.59 33.89
C GLU A 173 18.10 -13.76 32.70
N THR A 174 18.15 -14.38 31.52
CA THR A 174 17.55 -13.82 30.31
C THR A 174 16.03 -13.95 30.38
N CYS A 175 15.33 -12.82 30.27
CA CYS A 175 13.88 -12.73 30.33
C CYS A 175 13.30 -12.21 29.01
N LEU A 176 12.08 -12.66 28.71
CA LEU A 176 11.29 -12.17 27.58
C LEU A 176 10.30 -11.12 28.07
N GLU A 177 10.47 -9.88 27.61
CA GLU A 177 9.46 -8.83 27.76
C GLU A 177 8.46 -8.93 26.60
N GLN A 178 7.17 -8.77 26.90
CA GLN A 178 6.12 -8.63 25.89
C GLN A 178 5.31 -7.35 26.13
N MET A 179 4.95 -6.66 25.05
CA MET A 179 4.18 -5.42 25.10
C MET A 179 3.18 -5.33 23.94
N SER A 180 1.96 -4.85 24.22
CA SER A 180 0.94 -4.56 23.21
C SER A 180 1.13 -3.17 22.60
N ALA A 181 0.43 -2.86 21.50
CA ALA A 181 0.40 -1.52 20.91
C ALA A 181 0.01 -0.44 21.94
N MET A 182 -1.07 -0.67 22.70
CA MET A 182 -1.58 0.28 23.68
C MET A 182 -0.56 0.57 24.79
N SER A 183 0.08 -0.47 25.34
CA SER A 183 1.11 -0.31 26.37
C SER A 183 2.34 0.42 25.84
N LEU A 184 2.73 0.15 24.59
CA LEU A 184 3.84 0.83 23.93
C LEU A 184 3.57 2.33 23.76
N ILE A 185 2.42 2.69 23.17
CA ILE A 185 2.01 4.07 22.95
C ILE A 185 1.96 4.83 24.29
N LYS A 186 1.36 4.22 25.32
CA LYS A 186 1.29 4.80 26.66
C LYS A 186 2.67 5.07 27.26
N THR A 187 3.61 4.14 27.08
CA THR A 187 4.98 4.29 27.60
C THR A 187 5.73 5.44 26.92
N ILE A 188 5.54 5.64 25.61
CA ILE A 188 6.15 6.73 24.85
C ILE A 188 5.67 8.10 25.36
N GLY A 189 4.37 8.24 25.67
CA GLY A 189 3.82 9.49 26.23
C GLY A 189 4.34 9.85 27.62
N ILE A 190 4.92 8.88 28.35
CA ILE A 190 5.50 9.06 29.69
C ILE A 190 7.02 9.28 29.60
N ALA A 191 7.69 8.70 28.59
CA ALA A 191 9.12 8.84 28.38
C ALA A 191 9.47 10.26 27.90
N GLY A 192 9.76 11.15 28.85
CA GLY A 192 10.15 12.52 28.60
C GLY A 192 11.56 12.69 28.02
N LYS A 193 11.67 13.76 27.22
CA LYS A 193 12.80 14.35 26.46
C LYS A 193 13.26 13.58 25.20
N PRO A 194 13.23 14.24 24.03
CA PRO A 194 13.73 13.67 22.79
C PRO A 194 15.24 13.39 22.90
N LYS A 195 15.68 12.20 22.49
CA LYS A 195 17.10 11.93 22.30
C LYS A 195 17.56 12.63 21.02
N GLU A 196 18.65 13.41 21.07
CA GLU A 196 19.16 14.20 19.93
C GLU A 196 19.40 13.36 18.66
N ASN A 197 19.50 14.02 17.50
CA ASN A 197 19.65 13.45 16.16
C ASN A 197 20.76 12.38 16.08
N HIS A 198 20.37 11.12 16.16
CA HIS A 198 21.22 10.00 15.79
C HIS A 198 20.92 9.58 14.34
N LYS A 199 21.94 9.12 13.63
CA LYS A 199 21.74 8.46 12.34
C LYS A 199 21.02 7.13 12.58
N ASN A 200 19.70 7.13 12.42
CA ASN A 200 18.91 5.92 12.41
C ASN A 200 19.15 5.19 11.08
N GLU A 201 19.46 3.90 11.16
CA GLU A 201 19.66 3.09 9.96
C GLU A 201 18.48 2.12 9.78
N VAL A 202 17.86 2.17 8.60
CA VAL A 202 16.77 1.27 8.22
C VAL A 202 17.22 0.47 7.00
N VAL A 203 17.29 -0.86 7.19
CA VAL A 203 17.63 -1.84 6.15
C VAL A 203 16.41 -2.73 5.92
N ILE A 204 15.88 -2.69 4.71
CA ILE A 204 14.81 -3.61 4.30
C ILE A 204 15.49 -4.94 3.91
N LEU A 205 15.16 -6.00 4.65
CA LEU A 205 15.73 -7.33 4.48
C LEU A 205 15.03 -8.09 3.36
N ASP A 206 13.71 -8.01 3.31
CA ASP A 206 12.86 -8.59 2.27
C ASP A 206 11.58 -7.77 2.10
N ILE A 207 11.05 -7.75 0.87
CA ILE A 207 9.73 -7.19 0.58
C ILE A 207 9.01 -8.09 -0.42
N SER A 208 7.83 -8.55 0.00
CA SER A 208 6.87 -9.30 -0.79
C SER A 208 5.66 -8.43 -1.11
N GLU A 209 4.60 -9.03 -1.66
CA GLU A 209 3.43 -8.30 -2.12
C GLU A 209 2.77 -7.41 -1.05
N ASN A 210 2.53 -7.99 0.13
CA ASN A 210 1.80 -7.38 1.24
C ASN A 210 2.55 -7.48 2.58
N THR A 211 3.78 -7.98 2.57
CA THR A 211 4.61 -8.19 3.76
C THR A 211 6.04 -7.76 3.53
N ALA A 212 6.71 -7.29 4.58
CA ALA A 212 8.12 -6.91 4.55
C ALA A 212 8.80 -7.21 5.88
N SER A 213 10.09 -7.49 5.81
CA SER A 213 10.97 -7.66 6.97
C SER A 213 12.03 -6.57 6.96
N VAL A 214 12.19 -5.88 8.09
CA VAL A 214 13.06 -4.69 8.20
C VAL A 214 13.92 -4.80 9.44
N ARG A 215 15.20 -4.46 9.32
CA ARG A 215 16.12 -4.21 10.45
C ARG A 215 16.24 -2.71 10.65
N ALA A 216 15.88 -2.23 11.83
CA ALA A 216 16.03 -0.84 12.21
C ALA A 216 17.03 -0.71 13.36
N GLU A 217 18.09 0.06 13.17
CA GLU A 217 19.13 0.28 14.17
C GLU A 217 18.99 1.65 14.81
N THR A 218 19.08 1.65 16.14
CA THR A 218 18.99 2.82 17.00
C THR A 218 20.16 2.81 18.01
N PRO A 219 20.44 3.92 18.70
CA PRO A 219 21.53 3.96 19.67
C PRO A 219 21.39 2.93 20.79
N ASP A 220 20.15 2.63 21.19
CA ASP A 220 19.82 1.75 22.31
C ASP A 220 19.55 0.28 21.91
N GLY A 221 19.71 -0.08 20.63
CA GLY A 221 19.47 -1.44 20.16
C GLY A 221 19.10 -1.58 18.70
N VAL A 222 18.74 -2.80 18.33
CA VAL A 222 18.25 -3.19 17.01
C VAL A 222 16.82 -3.70 17.16
N ASP A 223 15.91 -3.18 16.34
CA ASP A 223 14.54 -3.66 16.23
C ASP A 223 14.38 -4.40 14.88
N TYR A 224 13.99 -5.67 14.93
CA TYR A 224 13.54 -6.44 13.76
C TYR A 224 12.02 -6.28 13.63
N LEU A 225 11.58 -5.68 12.53
CA LEU A 225 10.19 -5.32 12.27
C LEU A 225 9.62 -6.26 11.20
N HIS A 226 8.45 -6.82 11.46
CA HIS A 226 7.60 -7.40 10.42
C HIS A 226 6.47 -6.42 10.13
N ILE A 227 6.36 -6.02 8.87
CA ILE A 227 5.44 -4.99 8.39
C ILE A 227 4.48 -5.65 7.40
N ALA A 228 3.19 -5.33 7.51
CA ALA A 228 2.17 -5.83 6.60
C ALA A 228 1.33 -4.66 6.05
N LYS A 229 0.77 -4.85 4.86
CA LYS A 229 -0.06 -3.85 4.17
C LYS A 229 -1.54 -4.09 4.46
N PHE A 230 -2.21 -3.10 5.03
CA PHE A 230 -3.65 -3.11 5.32
C PHE A 230 -4.30 -1.91 4.62
N ASN A 231 -5.26 -2.15 3.72
CA ASN A 231 -6.00 -1.10 3.01
C ASN A 231 -5.08 -0.02 2.41
N GLY A 232 -4.00 -0.46 1.74
CA GLY A 232 -3.02 0.44 1.12
C GLY A 232 -1.94 1.00 2.05
N LYS A 233 -2.05 0.78 3.36
CA LYS A 233 -1.14 1.32 4.37
C LYS A 233 -0.23 0.23 4.96
N TRP A 234 1.08 0.47 4.91
CA TRP A 234 2.06 -0.39 5.55
C TRP A 234 2.12 -0.11 7.06
N MET A 235 1.96 -1.15 7.88
CA MET A 235 1.90 -1.06 9.35
C MET A 235 2.71 -2.20 9.97
N ILE A 236 3.41 -1.90 11.06
CA ILE A 236 4.22 -2.87 11.80
C ILE A 236 3.29 -3.76 12.63
N VAL A 237 3.44 -5.08 12.50
CA VAL A 237 2.63 -6.09 13.21
C VAL A 237 3.44 -6.88 14.23
N ASN A 238 4.75 -7.01 14.04
CA ASN A 238 5.64 -7.61 15.02
C ASN A 238 6.92 -6.79 15.18
N ILE A 239 7.42 -6.73 16.41
CA ILE A 239 8.72 -6.15 16.75
C ILE A 239 9.47 -7.14 17.63
N LEU A 240 10.68 -7.53 17.21
CA LEU A 240 11.63 -8.23 18.05
C LEU A 240 12.82 -7.32 18.34
N ARG A 241 13.05 -7.01 19.61
CA ARG A 241 14.08 -6.08 20.05
C ARG A 241 15.27 -6.78 20.69
N GLU A 242 16.45 -6.41 20.21
CA GLU A 242 17.74 -6.70 20.81
C GLU A 242 18.32 -5.40 21.39
N SER A 243 18.44 -5.34 22.71
CA SER A 243 18.99 -4.16 23.40
C SER A 243 20.52 -4.20 23.34
N LYS A 244 21.16 -3.05 23.06
CA LYS A 244 22.62 -2.94 23.22
C LYS A 244 22.94 -2.92 24.72
N SER A 245 23.79 -3.83 25.19
CA SER A 245 24.35 -3.72 26.54
C SER A 245 25.20 -2.46 26.62
N GLU A 246 25.07 -1.67 27.69
CA GLU A 246 26.13 -0.70 28.02
C GLU A 246 27.41 -1.52 28.18
N LYS A 247 28.36 -1.36 27.26
CA LYS A 247 29.71 -1.82 27.50
C LYS A 247 30.26 -0.92 28.61
N GLU A 248 30.69 -1.55 29.70
CA GLU A 248 31.54 -0.93 30.73
C GLU A 248 32.74 -0.20 30.10
#